data_AF-A0A7W0XXM0-F1
#
_entry.id   AF-A0A7W0XXM0-F1
#
_cell.length_a   1.000
_cell.length_b   1.000
_cell.length_c   1.000
_cell.angle_alpha   90.00
_cell.angle_beta   90.00
_cell.angle_gamma   90.00
#
_symmetry.space_group_name_H-M   'P 1'
#
loop_
_entity.id
_entity.type
_entity.pdbx_description
1 polymer ?
#
loop_
_entity_poly.entity_id
_entity_poly.type
_entity_poly.pdbx_seq_one_letter_code
_entity_poly.pdbx_strand_id
1 'polypeptide(L)'
;MTSTDLPVPRTRSAFDEHRPPDAALIGDCVHCGFCLPTCPTYVLWGEEMDSPRGRIHLMKLGVEGEPLTEAMTGHFDACLGCMACVTACPSGVQYDKLIEATRAQVERRGTRTAGERALRAAIFALFPYPRRLKALRGPLQAWQ
;
A
#
# COMPACT_ATOMS: atom_id res chain seq x y z
N MET A 1 2.57 -45.25 -6.91
CA MET A 1 1.87 -44.02 -6.50
C MET A 1 2.81 -43.22 -5.62
N THR A 2 3.80 -42.59 -6.22
CA THR A 2 4.73 -41.68 -5.55
C THR A 2 4.60 -40.37 -6.30
N SER A 3 3.76 -39.48 -5.76
CA SER A 3 3.68 -38.11 -6.24
C SER A 3 4.98 -37.44 -5.85
N THR A 4 5.86 -37.23 -6.83
CA THR A 4 7.04 -36.40 -6.70
C THR A 4 6.55 -34.96 -6.57
N ASP A 5 6.53 -34.43 -5.35
CA ASP A 5 6.34 -33.01 -5.09
C ASP A 5 7.51 -32.25 -5.75
N LEU A 6 7.22 -31.60 -6.87
CA LEU A 6 8.08 -30.61 -7.47
C LEU A 6 8.17 -29.41 -6.52
N PRO A 7 9.36 -28.83 -6.28
CA PRO A 7 9.48 -27.67 -5.42
C PRO A 7 8.79 -26.47 -6.08
N VAL A 8 7.63 -26.07 -5.54
CA VAL A 8 7.01 -24.78 -5.85
C VAL A 8 8.03 -23.70 -5.47
N PRO A 9 8.43 -22.81 -6.40
CA PRO A 9 9.31 -21.70 -6.06
C PRO A 9 8.60 -20.89 -4.98
N ARG A 10 9.20 -20.77 -3.79
CA ARG A 10 8.65 -19.98 -2.69
C ARG A 10 8.62 -18.51 -3.12
N THR A 11 7.56 -18.10 -3.79
CA THR A 11 7.17 -16.70 -3.91
C THR A 11 7.14 -16.16 -2.50
N ARG A 12 7.99 -15.17 -2.24
CA ARG A 12 8.08 -14.56 -0.91
C ARG A 12 6.70 -13.96 -0.60
N SER A 13 6.14 -14.26 0.57
CA SER A 13 4.88 -13.67 1.07
C SER A 13 4.85 -12.15 0.89
N ALA A 14 3.67 -11.52 0.84
CA ALA A 14 3.58 -10.06 0.67
C ALA A 14 4.31 -9.29 1.77
N PHE A 15 4.27 -9.79 3.01
CA PHE A 15 4.82 -9.10 4.19
C PHE A 15 6.01 -9.87 4.78
N ASP A 16 7.06 -9.13 5.14
CA ASP A 16 8.18 -9.66 5.93
C ASP A 16 7.86 -9.69 7.44
N GLU A 17 8.75 -10.30 8.24
CA GLU A 17 8.61 -10.40 9.70
C GLU A 17 8.75 -9.05 10.42
N HIS A 18 9.25 -8.01 9.74
CA HIS A 18 9.52 -6.72 10.37
C HIS A 18 8.28 -5.82 10.41
N ARG A 19 7.51 -5.92 11.49
CA ARG A 19 6.24 -5.18 11.68
C ARG A 19 5.24 -5.43 10.54
N PRO A 20 4.80 -6.69 10.32
CA PRO A 20 3.67 -6.96 9.43
C PRO A 20 2.37 -6.36 10.00
N PRO A 21 1.33 -6.16 9.18
CA PRO A 21 0.01 -5.83 9.70
C PRO A 21 -0.49 -6.93 10.64
N ASP A 22 -1.05 -6.53 11.78
CA ASP A 22 -1.48 -7.46 12.82
C ASP A 22 -2.70 -8.29 12.36
N ALA A 23 -2.54 -9.61 12.36
CA ALA A 23 -3.58 -10.55 11.95
C ALA A 23 -4.83 -10.48 12.84
N ALA A 24 -4.69 -10.14 14.13
CA ALA A 24 -5.84 -9.97 15.02
C ALA A 24 -6.68 -8.76 14.60
N LEU A 25 -6.04 -7.62 14.29
CA LEU A 25 -6.72 -6.41 13.83
C LEU A 25 -7.35 -6.60 12.44
N ILE A 26 -6.74 -7.40 11.57
CA ILE A 26 -7.36 -7.82 10.30
C ILE A 26 -8.65 -8.60 10.58
N GLY A 27 -8.62 -9.49 11.58
CA GLY A 27 -9.75 -10.34 11.98
C GLY A 27 -10.96 -9.57 12.54
N ASP A 28 -10.79 -8.35 13.03
CA ASP A 28 -11.89 -7.49 13.51
C ASP A 28 -12.85 -7.08 12.37
N CYS A 29 -12.40 -7.17 11.11
CA CYS A 29 -13.23 -6.86 9.96
C CYS A 29 -14.23 -7.97 9.64
N VAL A 30 -15.51 -7.73 9.94
CA VAL A 30 -16.61 -8.66 9.62
C VAL A 30 -17.16 -8.49 8.19
N HIS A 31 -16.46 -7.75 7.33
CA HIS A 31 -16.84 -7.49 5.93
C HIS A 31 -18.22 -6.82 5.69
N CYS A 32 -18.77 -6.12 6.69
CA CYS A 32 -20.12 -5.51 6.63
C CYS A 32 -20.29 -4.39 5.58
N GLY A 33 -19.22 -3.73 5.14
CA GLY A 33 -19.27 -2.73 4.07
C GLY A 33 -19.63 -1.29 4.48
N PHE A 34 -19.83 -1.00 5.77
CA PHE A 34 -20.10 0.38 6.24
C PHE A 34 -18.97 1.38 5.90
N CYS A 35 -17.75 0.88 5.71
CA CYS A 35 -16.62 1.70 5.30
C CYS A 35 -16.62 2.09 3.81
N LEU A 36 -17.46 1.47 2.98
CA LEU A 36 -17.49 1.72 1.53
C LEU A 36 -17.94 3.14 1.18
N PRO A 37 -19.15 3.60 1.57
CA PRO A 37 -19.65 4.92 1.13
C PRO A 37 -18.86 6.11 1.72
N THR A 38 -18.06 5.87 2.76
CA THR A 38 -17.21 6.92 3.36
C THR A 38 -15.82 7.00 2.72
N CYS A 39 -15.39 5.96 2.00
CA CYS A 39 -14.07 5.93 1.40
C CYS A 39 -14.06 6.69 0.07
N PRO A 40 -13.33 7.80 -0.07
CA PRO A 40 -13.38 8.63 -1.27
C PRO A 40 -12.84 7.91 -2.52
N THR A 41 -11.84 7.05 -2.38
CA THR A 41 -11.28 6.30 -3.53
C THR A 41 -12.26 5.26 -4.06
N TYR A 42 -12.96 4.54 -3.16
CA TYR A 42 -14.02 3.63 -3.56
C TYR A 42 -15.17 4.36 -4.24
N VAL A 43 -15.65 5.46 -3.64
CA VAL A 43 -16.77 6.23 -4.21
C VAL A 43 -16.44 6.79 -5.60
N LEU A 44 -15.18 7.20 -5.82
CA LEU A 44 -14.75 7.75 -7.09
C LEU A 44 -14.61 6.70 -8.19
N TRP A 45 -14.03 5.53 -7.88
CA TRP A 45 -13.67 4.54 -8.90
C TRP A 45 -14.59 3.32 -8.95
N GLY A 46 -15.36 3.04 -7.91
CA GLY A 46 -16.22 1.87 -7.79
C GLY A 46 -15.47 0.54 -7.58
N GLU A 47 -14.15 0.58 -7.48
CA GLU A 47 -13.30 -0.60 -7.25
C GLU A 47 -13.25 -0.92 -5.76
N GLU A 48 -13.82 -2.07 -5.36
CA GLU A 48 -13.90 -2.46 -3.96
C GLU A 48 -12.52 -2.65 -3.33
N MET A 49 -11.52 -3.09 -4.10
CA MET A 49 -10.14 -3.24 -3.62
C MET A 49 -9.51 -1.89 -3.26
N ASP A 50 -10.06 -0.77 -3.75
CA ASP A 50 -9.73 0.59 -3.33
C ASP A 50 -10.54 1.09 -2.14
N SER A 51 -11.30 0.22 -1.46
CA SER A 51 -11.97 0.51 -0.20
C SER A 51 -11.15 0.02 1.01
N PRO A 52 -11.49 0.44 2.25
CA PRO A 52 -10.84 -0.07 3.46
C PRO A 52 -11.09 -1.57 3.64
N ARG A 53 -12.31 -2.04 3.36
CA ARG A 53 -12.68 -3.48 3.41
C ARG A 53 -11.86 -4.29 2.42
N GLY A 54 -11.80 -3.85 1.16
CA GLY A 54 -11.02 -4.52 0.13
C GLY A 54 -9.52 -4.56 0.45
N ARG A 55 -8.97 -3.46 0.99
CA ARG A 55 -7.57 -3.44 1.44
C ARG A 55 -7.31 -4.37 2.62
N ILE A 56 -8.22 -4.45 3.60
CA ILE A 56 -8.10 -5.43 4.70
C ILE A 56 -8.13 -6.86 4.14
N HIS A 57 -8.96 -7.12 3.13
CA HIS A 57 -8.94 -8.41 2.43
C HIS A 57 -7.57 -8.71 1.80
N LEU A 58 -6.94 -7.74 1.12
CA LEU A 58 -5.59 -7.89 0.58
C LEU A 58 -4.54 -8.11 1.67
N MET A 59 -4.67 -7.42 2.81
CA MET A 59 -3.79 -7.63 3.96
C MET A 59 -3.92 -9.06 4.49
N LYS A 60 -5.14 -9.59 4.58
CA LYS A 60 -5.37 -10.98 4.97
C LYS A 60 -4.64 -11.95 4.04
N LEU A 61 -4.84 -11.82 2.73
CA LEU A 61 -4.16 -12.64 1.72
C LEU A 61 -2.63 -12.56 1.86
N GLY A 62 -2.10 -11.36 2.05
CA GLY A 62 -0.67 -11.13 2.23
C GLY A 62 -0.09 -11.79 3.49
N VAL A 63 -0.85 -11.83 4.59
CA VAL A 63 -0.50 -12.55 5.83
C VAL A 63 -0.59 -14.07 5.62
N GLU A 64 -1.56 -14.54 4.84
CA GLU A 64 -1.75 -15.96 4.50
C GLU A 64 -0.70 -16.50 3.52
N GLY A 65 0.16 -15.63 2.98
CA GLY A 65 1.33 -16.02 2.20
C GLY A 65 1.28 -15.64 0.73
N GLU A 66 0.20 -15.01 0.27
CA GLU A 66 0.12 -14.50 -1.11
C GLU A 66 1.20 -13.44 -1.35
N PRO A 67 1.84 -13.41 -2.53
CA PRO A 67 2.88 -12.44 -2.84
C PRO A 67 2.30 -11.03 -3.07
N LEU A 68 3.10 -10.01 -2.78
CA LEU A 68 2.71 -8.62 -3.05
C LEU A 68 2.81 -8.33 -4.56
N THR A 69 1.66 -8.18 -5.21
CA THR A 69 1.59 -7.84 -6.64
C THR A 69 1.61 -6.33 -6.87
N GLU A 70 1.83 -5.92 -8.13
CA GLU A 70 1.72 -4.51 -8.55
C GLU A 70 0.29 -3.98 -8.36
N ALA A 71 -0.73 -4.79 -8.68
CA ALA A 71 -2.12 -4.41 -8.45
C ALA A 71 -2.42 -4.20 -6.96
N MET A 72 -2.00 -5.13 -6.09
CA MET A 72 -2.14 -4.97 -4.63
C MET A 72 -1.44 -3.70 -4.13
N THR A 73 -0.24 -3.44 -4.63
CA THR A 73 0.53 -2.23 -4.32
C THR A 73 -0.25 -0.97 -4.71
N GLY A 74 -0.81 -0.93 -5.94
CA GLY A 74 -1.62 0.18 -6.42
C GLY A 74 -2.82 0.46 -5.53
N HIS A 75 -3.55 -0.57 -5.10
CA HIS A 75 -4.68 -0.41 -4.20
C HIS A 75 -4.28 0.20 -2.86
N PHE A 76 -3.15 -0.22 -2.27
CA PHE A 76 -2.66 0.36 -1.01
C PHE A 76 -2.17 1.80 -1.19
N ASP A 77 -1.45 2.09 -2.27
CA ASP A 77 -0.92 3.43 -2.58
C ASP A 77 -2.03 4.44 -2.88
N ALA A 78 -3.16 3.99 -3.42
CA ALA A 78 -4.33 4.83 -3.63
C ALA A 78 -5.04 5.28 -2.34
N CYS A 79 -4.79 4.63 -1.20
CA CYS A 79 -5.38 5.06 0.06
C CYS A 79 -4.92 6.50 0.36
N LEU A 80 -5.84 7.43 0.64
CA LEU A 80 -5.47 8.80 1.01
C LEU A 80 -5.04 8.93 2.47
N GLY A 81 -5.38 7.96 3.33
CA GLY A 81 -5.15 8.05 4.77
C GLY A 81 -6.04 9.09 5.48
N CYS A 82 -7.25 9.35 4.98
CA CYS A 82 -8.20 10.29 5.59
C CYS A 82 -8.88 9.77 6.87
N MET A 83 -8.82 8.45 7.13
CA MET A 83 -9.36 7.76 8.31
C MET A 83 -10.88 7.88 8.56
N ALA A 84 -11.66 8.38 7.60
CA ALA A 84 -13.12 8.41 7.69
C ALA A 84 -13.75 7.00 7.90
N CYS A 85 -13.05 5.97 7.40
CA CYS A 85 -13.42 4.57 7.57
C CYS A 85 -13.35 4.07 9.02
N VAL A 86 -12.44 4.60 9.85
CA VAL A 86 -12.28 4.19 11.25
C VAL A 86 -13.51 4.59 12.03
N THR A 87 -13.95 5.85 11.89
CA THR A 87 -15.14 6.36 12.57
C THR A 87 -16.45 5.75 12.07
N ALA A 88 -16.49 5.33 10.80
CA ALA A 88 -17.67 4.70 10.23
C ALA A 88 -17.81 3.21 10.57
N CYS A 89 -16.74 2.56 11.05
CA CYS A 89 -16.74 1.12 11.27
C CYS A 89 -17.48 0.74 12.56
N PRO A 90 -18.61 0.00 12.49
CA PRO A 90 -19.32 -0.44 13.69
C PRO A 90 -18.56 -1.51 14.48
N SER A 91 -17.64 -2.24 13.82
CA SER A 91 -16.79 -3.25 14.45
C SER A 91 -15.55 -2.65 15.13
N GLY A 92 -15.31 -1.34 15.01
CA GLY A 92 -14.18 -0.68 15.65
C GLY A 92 -12.82 -1.05 15.06
N VAL A 93 -12.76 -1.44 13.78
CA VAL A 93 -11.49 -1.82 13.13
C VAL A 93 -10.48 -0.67 13.17
N GLN A 94 -9.31 -0.95 13.74
CA GLN A 94 -8.17 -0.01 13.83
C GLN A 94 -7.42 0.06 12.49
N TYR A 95 -8.10 0.57 11.46
CA TYR A 95 -7.57 0.62 10.10
C TYR A 95 -6.33 1.51 9.96
N ASP A 96 -6.18 2.53 10.80
CA ASP A 96 -5.00 3.39 10.89
C ASP A 96 -3.72 2.57 11.15
N LYS A 97 -3.76 1.63 12.11
CA LYS A 97 -2.64 0.73 12.42
C LYS A 97 -2.34 -0.23 11.28
N LEU A 98 -3.39 -0.77 10.67
CA LEU A 98 -3.28 -1.71 9.56
C LEU A 98 -2.62 -1.07 8.33
N ILE A 99 -3.09 0.11 7.91
CA ILE A 99 -2.56 0.78 6.72
C ILE A 99 -1.15 1.33 6.94
N GLU A 100 -0.82 1.79 8.15
CA GLU A 100 0.54 2.23 8.51
C GLU A 100 1.55 1.09 8.38
N ALA A 101 1.27 -0.06 9.01
CA ALA A 101 2.12 -1.25 8.91
C ALA A 101 2.23 -1.75 7.47
N THR A 102 1.12 -1.79 6.75
CA THR A 102 1.07 -2.28 5.36
C THR A 102 1.86 -1.39 4.41
N ARG A 103 1.74 -0.06 4.50
CA ARG A 103 2.51 0.85 3.63
C ARG A 103 4.02 0.73 3.84
N ALA A 104 4.45 0.48 5.07
CA ALA A 104 5.87 0.23 5.35
C ALA A 104 6.37 -1.05 4.66
N GLN A 105 5.54 -2.09 4.59
CA GLN A 105 5.83 -3.33 3.84
C GLN A 105 5.85 -3.06 2.33
N VAL A 106 4.86 -2.33 1.80
CA VAL A 106 4.77 -1.94 0.38
C VAL A 106 5.97 -1.10 -0.07
N GLU A 107 6.48 -0.20 0.78
CA GLU A 107 7.69 0.57 0.45
C GLU A 107 8.93 -0.35 0.34
N ARG A 108 9.07 -1.33 1.24
CA ARG A 108 10.23 -2.22 1.26
C ARG A 108 10.18 -3.32 0.21
N ARG A 109 8.98 -3.82 -0.09
CA ARG A 109 8.77 -5.06 -0.83
C ARG A 109 8.03 -4.88 -2.15
N GLY A 110 7.34 -3.74 -2.32
CA GLY A 110 6.66 -3.41 -3.56
C GLY A 110 7.63 -3.23 -4.72
N THR A 111 7.18 -3.59 -5.91
CA THR A 111 7.95 -3.40 -7.15
C THR A 111 7.75 -1.98 -7.66
N ARG A 112 8.82 -1.18 -7.66
CA ARG A 112 8.85 0.14 -8.30
C ARG A 112 9.83 0.12 -9.46
N THR A 113 9.47 0.79 -10.55
CA THR A 113 10.36 0.94 -11.71
C THR A 113 11.63 1.70 -11.34
N ALA A 114 12.71 1.50 -12.09
CA ALA A 114 13.96 2.24 -11.86
C ALA A 114 13.75 3.77 -11.99
N GLY A 115 12.85 4.18 -12.89
CA GLY A 115 12.47 5.58 -13.08
C GLY A 115 11.79 6.19 -11.86
N GLU A 116 10.81 5.50 -11.26
CA GLU A 116 10.13 5.97 -10.05
C GLU A 116 11.10 6.09 -8.87
N ARG A 117 12.00 5.11 -8.71
CA ARG A 117 13.03 5.14 -7.67
C ARG A 117 13.98 6.33 -7.86
N ALA A 118 14.41 6.58 -9.10
CA ALA A 118 15.27 7.70 -9.44
C ALA A 118 14.57 9.05 -9.21
N LEU A 119 13.31 9.18 -9.63
CA LEU A 119 12.50 10.38 -9.42
C LEU A 119 12.32 10.68 -7.93
N ARG A 120 11.96 9.66 -7.13
CA ARG A 120 11.80 9.79 -5.67
C ARG A 120 13.12 10.21 -5.01
N ALA A 121 14.23 9.59 -5.40
CA ALA A 121 15.56 9.98 -4.92
C ALA A 121 15.89 11.43 -5.29
N ALA A 122 15.59 11.85 -6.52
CA ALA A 122 15.79 13.23 -6.97
C ALA A 122 14.95 14.23 -6.17
N ILE A 123 13.66 13.93 -5.92
CA ILE A 123 12.78 14.77 -5.09
C ILE A 123 13.39 14.98 -3.70
N PHE A 124 13.76 13.90 -3.01
CA PHE A 124 14.36 14.00 -1.66
C PHE A 124 15.78 14.60 -1.66
N ALA A 125 16.53 14.50 -2.76
CA ALA A 125 17.85 15.12 -2.89
C ALA A 125 17.80 16.61 -3.26
N LEU A 126 16.69 17.11 -3.82
CA LEU A 126 16.54 18.46 -4.35
C LEU A 126 15.58 19.34 -3.55
N PHE A 127 14.35 18.89 -3.28
CA PHE A 127 13.29 19.74 -2.72
C PHE A 127 13.58 20.23 -1.29
N PRO A 128 14.14 19.41 -0.38
CA PRO A 128 14.53 19.89 0.96
C PRO A 128 15.73 20.86 0.96
N TYR A 129 16.44 20.99 -0.17
CA TYR A 129 17.70 21.74 -0.27
C TYR A 129 17.55 22.93 -1.22
N PRO A 130 17.08 24.10 -0.75
CA PRO A 130 16.71 25.23 -1.60
C PRO A 130 17.86 25.77 -2.46
N ARG A 131 19.13 25.60 -2.04
CA ARG A 131 20.29 25.98 -2.86
C ARG A 131 20.45 25.09 -4.10
N ARG A 132 20.21 23.78 -3.97
CA ARG A 132 20.27 22.81 -5.09
C ARG A 132 19.15 23.06 -6.08
N LEU A 133 17.94 23.31 -5.56
CA LEU A 133 16.78 23.64 -6.38
C LEU A 133 16.97 24.97 -7.14
N LYS A 134 17.53 26.00 -6.49
CA LYS A 134 17.83 27.29 -7.14
C LYS A 134 18.88 27.16 -8.25
N ALA A 135 19.89 26.30 -8.07
CA ALA A 135 20.89 26.04 -9.11
C ALA A 135 20.28 25.42 -10.38
N LEU A 136 19.21 24.63 -10.23
CA LEU A 136 18.46 24.05 -11.35
C LEU A 136 17.56 25.06 -12.08
N ARG A 137 17.33 26.26 -11.52
CA ARG A 137 16.47 27.28 -12.13
C ARG A 137 17.01 27.77 -13.47
N GLY A 138 18.33 27.97 -13.58
CA GLY A 138 18.98 28.45 -14.82
C GLY A 138 18.70 27.56 -16.04
N PRO A 139 19.00 26.24 -15.99
CA PRO A 139 18.72 25.34 -17.12
C PRO A 139 17.22 25.16 -17.40
N LEU A 140 16.34 25.23 -16.39
CA LEU A 140 14.88 25.19 -16.59
C LEU A 140 14.34 26.45 -17.27
N GLN A 141 14.92 27.62 -17.01
CA GLN A 141 14.57 28.88 -17.68
C GLN A 141 15.08 28.96 -19.12
N ALA A 142 16.14 28.22 -19.45
CA ALA A 142 16.64 28.13 -20.83
C ALA A 142 15.87 27.11 -21.70
N TRP A 143 14.97 26.34 -21.07
CA TRP A 143 14.12 25.32 -21.72
C TRP A 143 12.67 25.78 -21.93
N GLN A 144 12.32 26.98 -21.44
CA GLN A 144 11.08 27.72 -21.75
C GLN A 144 11.37 28.78 -22.82
#